data_AF-A0A9E4FH44-F1
#
_entry.id   AF-A0A9E4FH44-F1
#
_cell.length_a   1.000
_cell.length_b   1.000
_cell.length_c   1.000
_cell.angle_alpha   90.00
_cell.angle_beta   90.00
_cell.angle_gamma   90.00
#
_symmetry.space_group_name_H-M   'P 1'
#
loop_
_entity.id
_entity.type
_entity.pdbx_description
1 polymer ?
#
loop_
_entity_poly.entity_id
_entity_poly.type
_entity_poly.pdbx_seq_one_letter_code
_entity_poly.pdbx_strand_id
1 'polypeptide(L)'
;MPLMAGQPNVILVMSDDQGWTQTGYYGHPLLKTPNLDDMAKDGLRMDRFYATAPMCSPTRAAVLTGRSNVRTGVFVVGDPINKSA
;
A
#
# COMPACT_ATOMS: atom_id res chain seq x y z
N MET A 1 2.71 21.25 14.40
CA MET A 1 4.19 21.23 14.22
C MET A 1 4.51 22.11 13.03
N PRO A 2 5.48 23.04 13.11
CA PRO A 2 5.87 23.84 11.95
C PRO A 2 6.51 22.93 10.90
N LEU A 3 6.22 23.17 9.62
CA LEU A 3 6.91 22.53 8.51
C LEU A 3 8.38 22.98 8.55
N MET A 4 9.30 22.04 8.79
CA MET A 4 10.73 22.30 8.73
C MET A 4 11.12 22.46 7.26
N ALA A 5 11.65 23.63 6.89
CA ALA A 5 12.13 23.89 5.54
C ALA A 5 13.20 22.85 5.13
N GLY A 6 12.99 22.21 3.98
CA GLY A 6 13.93 21.22 3.42
C GLY A 6 13.61 19.75 3.68
N GLN A 7 12.60 19.41 4.50
CA GLN A 7 12.14 18.02 4.64
C GLN A 7 11.04 17.71 3.62
N PRO A 8 11.13 16.60 2.87
CA PRO A 8 10.07 16.21 1.94
C PRO A 8 8.83 15.76 2.71
N ASN A 9 7.65 16.12 2.21
CA ASN A 9 6.41 15.53 2.67
C ASN A 9 6.25 14.12 2.07
N VAL A 10 5.78 13.16 2.85
CA VAL A 10 5.49 11.80 2.39
C VAL A 10 3.97 11.62 2.36
N ILE A 11 3.42 11.35 1.19
CA ILE A 11 1.99 11.06 0.99
C ILE A 11 1.85 9.57 0.65
N LEU A 12 1.23 8.80 1.55
CA LEU A 12 0.91 7.40 1.32
C LEU A 12 -0.51 7.28 0.75
N VAL A 13 -0.63 6.89 -0.52
CA VAL A 13 -1.91 6.58 -1.17
C VAL A 13 -2.04 5.06 -1.27
N MET A 14 -3.10 4.50 -0.70
CA MET A 14 -3.38 3.07 -0.70
C MET A 14 -4.84 2.82 -1.11
N SER A 15 -5.02 2.01 -2.15
CA SER A 15 -6.31 1.46 -2.59
C SER A 15 -6.62 0.16 -1.85
N ASP A 16 -7.89 -0.11 -1.56
CA ASP A 16 -8.35 -1.40 -1.06
C ASP A 16 -8.79 -2.31 -2.22
N ASP A 17 -8.54 -3.62 -2.11
CA ASP A 17 -8.92 -4.65 -3.09
C ASP A 17 -8.51 -4.39 -4.57
N GLN A 18 -7.44 -3.62 -4.80
CA GLN A 18 -6.94 -3.38 -6.16
C GLN A 18 -6.15 -4.60 -6.67
N GLY A 19 -6.65 -5.21 -7.74
CA GLY A 19 -5.97 -6.27 -8.47
C GLY A 19 -4.71 -5.78 -9.19
N TRP A 20 -3.73 -6.66 -9.32
CA TRP A 20 -2.42 -6.35 -9.92
C TRP A 20 -2.53 -5.64 -11.27
N THR A 21 -3.37 -6.12 -12.19
CA THR A 21 -3.52 -5.60 -13.56
C THR A 21 -4.57 -4.49 -13.69
N GLN A 22 -5.15 -4.00 -12.59
CA GLN A 22 -6.24 -3.02 -12.62
C GLN A 22 -5.75 -1.57 -12.74
N THR A 23 -4.87 -1.29 -13.71
CA THR A 23 -4.44 0.08 -14.06
C THR A 23 -4.12 0.20 -15.56
N GLY A 24 -4.16 1.44 -16.07
CA GLY A 24 -3.81 1.78 -17.44
C GLY A 24 -2.36 1.42 -17.77
N TYR A 25 -1.42 1.68 -16.85
CA TYR A 25 -0.01 1.30 -17.01
C TYR A 25 0.26 -0.22 -17.06
N TYR A 26 -0.72 -1.06 -16.72
CA TYR A 26 -0.68 -2.51 -16.98
C TYR A 26 -1.38 -2.93 -18.29
N GLY A 27 -1.80 -1.96 -19.11
CA GLY A 27 -2.48 -2.21 -20.39
C GLY A 27 -3.93 -2.64 -20.24
N HIS A 28 -4.61 -2.28 -19.14
CA HIS A 28 -6.00 -2.63 -18.94
C HIS A 28 -6.89 -2.07 -20.07
N PRO A 29 -7.77 -2.87 -20.71
CA PRO A 29 -8.42 -2.49 -21.98
C PRO A 29 -9.51 -1.41 -21.85
N LEU A 30 -10.10 -1.25 -20.66
CA LEU A 30 -11.24 -0.34 -20.42
C LEU A 30 -10.93 0.75 -19.38
N LEU A 31 -10.36 0.36 -18.24
CA LEU A 31 -9.99 1.26 -17.15
C LEU A 31 -8.90 2.25 -17.57
N LYS A 32 -9.17 3.54 -17.35
CA LYS A 32 -8.23 4.64 -17.60
C LYS A 32 -7.78 5.23 -16.27
N THR A 33 -6.48 5.25 -16.01
CA THR A 33 -5.89 5.78 -14.77
C THR A 33 -4.81 6.81 -15.05
N PRO A 34 -5.10 7.90 -15.77
CA PRO A 34 -4.08 8.80 -16.30
C PRO A 34 -3.12 9.34 -15.23
N ASN A 35 -3.63 9.70 -14.05
CA ASN A 35 -2.80 10.17 -12.94
C ASN A 35 -1.86 9.07 -12.39
N LEU A 36 -2.32 7.81 -12.35
CA LEU A 36 -1.46 6.70 -11.92
C LEU A 36 -0.44 6.33 -13.02
N ASP A 37 -0.84 6.48 -14.28
CA ASP A 37 0.01 6.20 -15.44
C ASP A 37 1.16 7.23 -15.52
N ASP A 38 0.86 8.51 -15.30
CA ASP A 38 1.87 9.58 -15.20
C ASP A 38 2.80 9.35 -14.00
N MET A 39 2.28 8.99 -12.82
CA MET A 39 3.11 8.63 -11.66
C MET A 39 4.01 7.43 -11.92
N ALA A 40 3.54 6.41 -12.66
CA ALA A 40 4.33 5.24 -13.00
C ALA A 40 5.44 5.55 -14.01
N LYS A 41 5.22 6.53 -14.90
CA LYS A 41 6.19 7.00 -15.89
C LYS A 41 7.29 7.86 -15.28
N ASP A 42 6.93 8.76 -14.36
CA ASP A 42 7.85 9.73 -13.75
C ASP A 42 8.52 9.22 -12.47
N GLY A 43 8.13 8.03 -12.01
CA GLY A 43 8.58 7.43 -10.75
C GLY A 43 9.22 6.04 -10.91
N LEU A 44 9.35 5.36 -9.77
CA LEU A 44 9.78 3.96 -9.70
C LEU A 44 8.55 3.07 -9.53
N ARG A 45 8.33 2.15 -10.47
CA ARG A 45 7.31 1.10 -10.38
C ARG A 45 7.93 -0.22 -9.91
N MET A 46 7.26 -0.90 -8.99
CA MET A 46 7.69 -2.21 -8.50
C MET A 46 6.81 -3.31 -9.10
N ASP A 47 7.37 -4.12 -9.99
CA ASP A 47 6.65 -5.19 -10.73
C ASP A 47 6.53 -6.50 -9.93
N ARG A 48 7.03 -6.51 -8.70
CA ARG A 48 6.93 -7.63 -7.75
C ARG A 48 6.74 -7.11 -6.32
N PHE A 49 5.66 -6.36 -6.11
CA PHE A 49 5.27 -5.85 -4.80
C PHE A 49 4.09 -6.65 -4.25
N TYR A 50 4.34 -7.48 -3.23
CA TYR A 50 3.34 -8.40 -2.68
C TYR A 50 2.79 -7.88 -1.35
N ALA A 51 1.48 -8.02 -1.18
CA ALA A 51 0.85 -7.86 0.13
C ALA A 51 1.38 -8.93 1.10
N THR A 52 1.47 -8.60 2.39
CA THR A 52 1.92 -9.55 3.43
C THR A 52 0.91 -10.65 3.70
N ALA A 53 -0.37 -10.43 3.38
CA ALA A 53 -1.44 -11.42 3.45
C ALA A 53 -2.56 -11.07 2.46
N PRO A 54 -3.39 -12.04 2.04
CA PRO A 54 -4.51 -11.80 1.13
C PRO A 54 -5.76 -11.23 1.85
N MET A 55 -5.57 -10.31 2.80
CA MET A 55 -6.64 -9.72 3.63
C MET A 55 -6.33 -8.27 4.03
N CYS A 56 -7.37 -7.47 4.25
CA CYS A 56 -7.26 -6.04 4.55
C CYS A 56 -6.53 -5.73 5.87
N SER A 57 -7.00 -6.24 7.01
CA SER A 57 -6.40 -5.92 8.33
C SER A 57 -4.92 -6.34 8.45
N PRO A 58 -4.51 -7.57 8.07
CA PRO A 58 -3.10 -7.96 8.17
C PRO A 58 -2.18 -7.15 7.23
N THR A 59 -2.65 -6.80 6.02
CA THR A 59 -1.89 -5.97 5.07
C THR A 59 -1.68 -4.55 5.63
N ARG A 60 -2.76 -3.94 6.13
CA ARG A 60 -2.71 -2.60 6.72
C ARG A 60 -1.83 -2.57 7.97
N ALA A 61 -1.92 -3.59 8.83
CA ALA A 61 -1.06 -3.72 10.00
C ALA A 61 0.42 -3.80 9.61
N ALA A 62 0.75 -4.53 8.54
CA ALA A 62 2.12 -4.61 8.05
C ALA A 62 2.62 -3.27 7.49
N VAL A 63 1.80 -2.55 6.73
CA VAL A 63 2.18 -1.23 6.19
C VAL A 63 2.40 -0.20 7.31
N LEU A 64 1.55 -0.18 8.34
CA LEU A 64 1.66 0.77 9.45
C LEU A 64 2.86 0.51 10.36
N THR A 65 3.31 -0.75 10.46
CA THR A 65 4.34 -1.15 11.44
C THR A 65 5.67 -1.55 10.82
N GLY A 66 5.71 -1.80 9.51
CA GLY A 66 6.87 -2.38 8.82
C GLY A 66 7.18 -3.82 9.24
N ARG A 67 6.19 -4.58 9.74
CA ARG A 67 6.36 -5.94 10.28
C ARG A 67 5.45 -6.94 9.59
N SER A 68 5.88 -8.21 9.52
CA SER A 68 5.01 -9.28 9.03
C SER A 68 3.78 -9.48 9.91
N ASN A 69 2.71 -10.03 9.36
CA ASN A 69 1.49 -10.40 10.08
C ASN A 69 1.76 -11.23 11.35
N VAL A 70 2.70 -12.18 11.28
CA VAL A 70 3.13 -12.98 12.46
C VAL A 70 3.70 -12.10 13.57
N ARG A 71 4.44 -11.04 13.21
CA ARG A 71 5.06 -10.09 14.16
C ARG A 71 4.11 -9.00 14.64
N THR A 72 3.00 -8.75 13.95
CA THR A 72 1.96 -7.79 14.37
C THR A 72 0.86 -8.47 15.20
N GLY A 73 0.69 -9.79 15.07
CA GLY A 73 -0.37 -10.55 15.73
C GLY A 73 -1.74 -10.42 15.04
N VAL A 74 -1.79 -9.81 13.84
CA VAL A 74 -3.01 -9.61 13.06
C VAL A 74 -3.09 -10.68 12.00
N PHE A 75 -3.93 -11.70 12.20
CA PHE A 75 -4.03 -12.85 11.30
C PHE A 75 -5.28 -12.78 10.42
N VAL A 76 -6.37 -12.25 10.96
CA VAL A 76 -7.65 -12.11 10.25
C VAL A 76 -8.19 -10.69 10.35
N VAL A 77 -9.27 -10.45 9.61
CA VAL A 77 -9.99 -9.17 9.66
C VAL A 77 -10.52 -8.93 11.07
N GLY A 78 -10.27 -7.74 11.62
CA GLY A 78 -10.73 -7.34 12.94
C GLY A 78 -9.77 -7.66 14.10
N ASP A 79 -8.67 -8.38 13.86
CA ASP A 79 -7.64 -8.55 14.88
C ASP A 79 -6.98 -7.19 15.22
N PRO A 80 -6.82 -6.83 16.51
CA PRO A 80 -6.05 -5.66 16.91
C PRO A 80 -4.55 -5.89 16.73
N ILE A 81 -3.81 -4.81 16.46
CA ILE A 81 -2.34 -4.83 16.42
C ILE A 81 -1.81 -5.05 17.85
N ASN A 82 -0.99 -6.08 18.03
CA ASN A 82 -0.29 -6.42 19.27
C ASN A 82 -1.21 -6.57 20.52
N LYS A 83 -1.80 -7.76 20.72
CA LYS A 83 -2.57 -8.10 21.95
C LYS A 83 -1.72 -8.23 23.22
N SER A 84 -0.41 -8.00 23.16
CA SER A 84 0.52 -8.11 24.31
C SER A 84 0.86 -6.76 24.95
N ALA A 85 0.05 -5.72 24.72
CA ALA A 85 0.03 -4.49 25.51
C ALA A 85 -1.08 -4.56 26.56
#